data_AF-A0A158IYL8-F1
#
_entry.id   AF-A0A158IYL8-F1
#
_cell.length_a   1.000
_cell.length_b   1.000
_cell.length_c   1.000
_cell.angle_alpha   90.00
_cell.angle_beta   90.00
_cell.angle_gamma   90.00
#
_symmetry.space_group_name_H-M   'P 1'
#
loop_
_entity.id
_entity.type
_entity.pdbx_description
1 polymer ?
#
loop_
_entity_poly.entity_id
_entity_poly.type
_entity_poly.pdbx_seq_one_letter_code
_entity_poly.pdbx_strand_id
1 'polypeptide(L)'
;MKKKKSETTGSLLPSALADVELQHIERALAQLRTMSNQSSGTLNVEYWRERLNAVSAGHALVPAQKRRIESLRAVLDAVGKGPRDTTPGRRKTTNRLWAKAA
;
A
#
# COMPACT_ATOMS: atom_id res chain seq x y z
N MET A 1 22.58 -0.76 -40.37
CA MET A 1 21.96 0.31 -39.54
C MET A 1 21.95 -0.14 -38.09
N LYS A 2 22.50 0.66 -37.18
CA LYS A 2 22.61 0.36 -35.74
C LYS A 2 21.42 0.93 -34.96
N LYS A 3 20.80 0.04 -34.16
CA LYS A 3 20.08 0.23 -32.88
C LYS A 3 18.76 1.02 -32.87
N LYS A 4 17.72 0.40 -32.32
CA LYS A 4 17.29 0.64 -30.92
C LYS A 4 16.90 -0.68 -30.26
N LYS A 5 17.66 -1.05 -29.22
CA LYS A 5 17.26 -2.05 -28.23
C LYS A 5 16.21 -1.35 -27.36
N SER A 6 14.93 -1.65 -27.54
CA SER A 6 13.93 -1.31 -26.54
C SER A 6 14.18 -2.23 -25.35
N GLU A 7 14.75 -1.65 -24.30
CA GLU A 7 14.94 -2.31 -23.02
C GLU A 7 13.60 -2.86 -22.54
N THR A 8 13.57 -4.18 -22.38
CA THR A 8 12.50 -4.94 -21.76
C THR A 8 12.40 -4.57 -20.29
N THR A 9 11.72 -3.47 -19.98
CA THR A 9 10.96 -3.42 -18.71
C THR A 9 9.87 -4.48 -18.88
N GLY A 10 9.95 -5.60 -18.15
CA GLY A 10 9.01 -6.70 -18.26
C GLY A 10 7.57 -6.16 -18.31
N SER A 11 6.81 -6.56 -19.34
CA SER A 11 5.50 -5.99 -19.68
C SER A 11 4.64 -5.86 -18.43
N LEU A 12 4.32 -4.61 -18.06
CA LEU A 12 3.37 -4.33 -16.98
C LEU A 12 2.06 -5.07 -17.25
N LEU A 13 1.42 -5.55 -16.18
CA LEU A 13 0.13 -6.21 -16.27
C LEU A 13 -0.95 -5.25 -16.80
N PRO A 14 -1.96 -5.74 -17.53
CA PRO A 14 -3.01 -4.91 -18.10
C PRO A 14 -3.77 -4.08 -17.05
N SER A 15 -4.23 -2.90 -17.45
CA SER A 15 -5.05 -2.02 -16.62
C SER A 15 -6.30 -2.71 -16.07
N ALA A 16 -6.92 -3.62 -16.84
CA ALA A 16 -8.09 -4.38 -16.37
C ALA A 16 -7.80 -5.24 -15.14
N LEU A 17 -6.58 -5.82 -15.05
CA LEU A 17 -6.18 -6.57 -13.85
C LEU A 17 -5.97 -5.64 -12.66
N ALA A 18 -5.48 -4.42 -12.89
CA ALA A 18 -5.38 -3.42 -11.84
C ALA A 18 -6.77 -3.06 -11.28
N ASP A 19 -7.81 -2.96 -12.10
CA ASP A 19 -9.16 -2.66 -11.62
C ASP A 19 -9.73 -3.74 -10.71
N VAL A 20 -9.46 -5.01 -11.03
CA VAL A 20 -9.86 -6.16 -10.20
C VAL A 20 -9.14 -6.12 -8.86
N GLU A 21 -7.81 -5.91 -8.87
CA GLU A 21 -7.00 -5.78 -7.66
C GLU A 21 -7.46 -4.61 -6.78
N LEU A 22 -7.71 -3.44 -7.38
CA LEU A 22 -8.19 -2.26 -6.66
C LEU A 22 -9.59 -2.47 -6.08
N GLN A 23 -10.48 -3.17 -6.80
CA GLN A 23 -11.80 -3.52 -6.27
C GLN A 23 -11.72 -4.50 -5.10
N HIS A 24 -10.80 -5.47 -5.15
CA HIS A 24 -10.56 -6.39 -4.04
C HIS A 24 -10.07 -5.63 -2.79
N ILE A 25 -9.07 -4.76 -2.96
CA ILE A 25 -8.53 -3.93 -1.87
C ILE A 25 -9.62 -3.05 -1.26
N GLU A 26 -10.44 -2.39 -2.07
CA GLU A 26 -11.55 -1.57 -1.58
C GLU A 26 -12.55 -2.36 -0.72
N ARG A 27 -12.96 -3.54 -1.19
CA ARG A 27 -13.89 -4.40 -0.44
C ARG A 27 -13.27 -4.88 0.87
N ALA A 28 -12.00 -5.28 0.85
CA ALA A 28 -11.30 -5.71 2.05
C ALA A 28 -11.18 -4.57 3.07
N LEU A 29 -10.82 -3.36 2.63
CA LEU A 29 -10.75 -2.19 3.51
C LEU A 29 -12.12 -1.80 4.07
N ALA A 30 -13.19 -1.89 3.27
CA ALA A 30 -14.55 -1.64 3.73
C ALA A 30 -14.99 -2.67 4.79
N GLN A 31 -14.75 -3.96 4.55
CA GLN A 31 -15.05 -5.04 5.50
C GLN A 31 -14.27 -4.85 6.80
N LEU A 32 -12.97 -4.57 6.73
CA LEU A 32 -12.14 -4.37 7.92
C LEU A 32 -12.60 -3.16 8.74
N ARG A 33 -13.05 -2.07 8.10
CA ARG A 33 -13.65 -0.92 8.80
C ARG A 33 -14.95 -1.29 9.53
N THR A 34 -15.79 -2.12 8.92
CA THR A 34 -17.03 -2.60 9.58
C THR A 34 -16.72 -3.54 10.75
N MET A 35 -15.68 -4.37 10.61
CA MET A 35 -15.26 -5.31 11.65
C MET A 35 -14.45 -4.64 12.77
N SER A 36 -13.74 -3.53 12.53
CA SER A 36 -12.98 -2.81 13.57
C SER A 36 -13.86 -2.17 14.65
N ASN A 37 -15.17 -2.08 14.44
CA ASN A 37 -16.15 -1.76 15.48
C ASN A 37 -16.38 -2.93 16.46
N GLN A 38 -15.87 -4.12 16.14
CA GLN A 38 -15.78 -5.26 17.02
C GLN A 38 -14.31 -5.50 17.33
N SER A 39 -13.96 -5.35 18.60
CA SER A 39 -12.58 -5.41 19.10
C SER A 39 -11.78 -6.60 18.53
N SER A 40 -10.57 -6.28 18.04
CA SER A 40 -9.39 -7.18 17.95
C SER A 40 -8.94 -7.70 16.57
N GLY A 41 -9.24 -6.96 15.49
CA GLY A 41 -8.50 -7.10 14.23
C GLY A 41 -7.98 -5.76 13.76
N THR A 42 -6.88 -5.26 14.34
CA THR A 42 -6.24 -4.02 13.89
C THR A 42 -5.92 -4.13 12.40
N LEU A 43 -6.56 -3.30 11.57
CA LEU A 43 -6.26 -3.18 10.14
C LEU A 43 -4.73 -3.12 9.97
N ASN A 44 -4.13 -4.10 9.28
CA ASN A 44 -2.70 -4.06 8.97
C ASN A 44 -2.45 -3.01 7.87
N VAL A 45 -2.33 -1.75 8.30
CA VAL A 45 -2.18 -0.59 7.42
C VAL A 45 -0.95 -0.75 6.52
N GLU A 46 0.16 -1.28 7.05
CA GLU A 46 1.40 -1.43 6.29
C GLU A 46 1.26 -2.45 5.16
N TYR A 47 0.66 -3.61 5.44
CA TYR A 47 0.37 -4.61 4.41
C TYR A 47 -0.46 -4.03 3.25
N TRP A 48 -1.48 -3.24 3.56
CA TRP A 48 -2.32 -2.64 2.52
C TRP A 48 -1.60 -1.54 1.73
N ARG A 49 -0.65 -0.81 2.35
CA ARG A 49 0.22 0.14 1.64
C ARG A 49 1.14 -0.58 0.67
N GLU A 50 1.79 -1.65 1.12
CA GLU A 50 2.64 -2.48 0.27
C GLU A 50 1.85 -3.05 -0.90
N ARG A 51 0.61 -3.52 -0.67
CA ARG A 51 -0.26 -4.02 -1.74
C ARG A 51 -0.59 -2.94 -2.78
N LEU A 52 -0.92 -1.71 -2.35
CA LEU A 52 -1.15 -0.59 -3.28
C LEU A 52 0.11 -0.20 -4.06
N ASN A 53 1.28 -0.27 -3.43
CA ASN A 53 2.57 -0.06 -4.10
C ASN A 53 2.85 -1.13 -5.16
N ALA A 54 2.56 -2.40 -4.84
CA ALA A 54 2.69 -3.51 -5.79
C ALA A 54 1.76 -3.34 -7.01
N VAL A 55 0.50 -2.92 -6.79
CA VAL A 55 -0.42 -2.61 -7.91
C VAL A 55 0.14 -1.48 -8.77
N SER A 56 0.66 -0.42 -8.14
CA SER A 56 1.22 0.73 -8.86
C SER A 56 2.49 0.42 -9.65
N ALA A 57 3.32 -0.50 -9.16
CA ALA A 57 4.57 -0.88 -9.82
C ALA A 57 4.36 -1.99 -10.87
N GLY A 58 3.35 -2.84 -10.69
CA GLY A 58 3.13 -4.04 -11.51
C GLY A 58 2.18 -3.86 -12.69
N HIS A 59 1.44 -2.75 -12.78
CA HIS A 59 0.38 -2.57 -13.78
C HIS A 59 0.53 -1.30 -14.61
N ALA A 60 0.04 -1.35 -15.84
CA ALA A 60 -0.09 -0.19 -16.71
C ALA A 60 -1.33 0.63 -16.29
N LEU A 61 -1.13 1.54 -15.34
CA LEU A 61 -2.24 2.29 -14.74
C LEU A 61 -2.76 3.44 -15.61
N VAL A 62 -4.09 3.50 -15.77
CA VAL A 62 -4.77 4.68 -16.35
C VAL A 62 -4.98 5.78 -15.30
N PRO A 63 -5.20 7.05 -15.69
CA PRO A 63 -5.34 8.16 -14.74
C PRO A 63 -6.39 7.95 -13.65
N ALA A 64 -7.53 7.33 -13.98
CA ALA A 64 -8.58 7.02 -13.01
C ALA A 64 -8.09 6.04 -11.91
N GLN A 65 -7.31 5.03 -12.29
CA GLN A 65 -6.74 4.05 -11.36
C GLN A 65 -5.69 4.67 -10.44
N LYS A 66 -4.89 5.61 -10.96
CA LYS A 66 -3.92 6.36 -10.13
C LYS A 66 -4.62 7.17 -9.05
N ARG A 67 -5.67 7.92 -9.41
CA ARG A 67 -6.51 8.67 -8.45
C ARG A 67 -7.16 7.74 -7.42
N ARG A 68 -7.60 6.56 -7.85
CA ARG A 68 -8.17 5.53 -6.96
C ARG A 68 -7.14 5.04 -5.94
N ILE A 69 -5.91 4.76 -6.36
CA ILE A 69 -4.80 4.40 -5.46
C ILE A 69 -4.51 5.52 -4.47
N GLU A 70 -4.45 6.77 -4.91
CA GLU A 70 -4.22 7.93 -4.03
C GLU A 70 -5.33 8.06 -2.98
N SER A 71 -6.60 7.89 -3.37
CA SER A 71 -7.73 7.88 -2.45
C SER A 71 -7.62 6.76 -1.41
N LEU A 72 -7.21 5.56 -1.82
CA LEU A 72 -7.03 4.42 -0.90
C LEU A 72 -5.85 4.64 0.06
N ARG A 73 -4.76 5.26 -0.40
CA ARG A 73 -3.65 5.68 0.48
C ARG A 73 -4.11 6.69 1.52
N ALA A 74 -4.90 7.70 1.14
CA ALA A 74 -5.44 8.67 2.08
C ALA A 74 -6.36 8.01 3.12
N VAL A 75 -7.16 7.02 2.71
CA VAL A 75 -7.96 6.19 3.60
C VAL A 75 -7.10 5.46 4.62
N LEU A 76 -5.99 4.85 4.20
CA LEU A 76 -5.06 4.15 5.06
C LEU A 76 -4.31 5.12 6.01
N ASP A 77 -3.96 6.31 5.54
CA ASP A 77 -3.38 7.38 6.37
C ASP A 77 -4.33 7.80 7.49
N ALA A 78 -5.62 7.95 7.19
CA ALA A 78 -6.63 8.33 8.17
C ALA A 78 -6.85 7.25 9.24
N VAL A 79 -6.76 5.96 8.87
CA VAL A 79 -6.87 4.86 9.84
C VAL A 79 -5.60 4.70 10.67
N GLY A 80 -4.42 4.91 10.08
CA GLY A 80 -3.14 4.89 10.79
C GLY A 80 -3.04 5.99 11.85
N LYS A 81 -3.59 7.18 11.57
CA LYS A 81 -3.67 8.33 12.50
C LYS A 81 -4.85 8.23 13.48
N GLY A 82 -5.18 7.04 13.98
CA GLY A 82 -6.25 6.87 14.96
C GLY A 82 -6.10 7.84 16.15
N PRO A 83 -7.17 8.10 16.93
CA PRO A 83 -7.23 9.15 17.97
C PRO A 83 -6.18 9.06 19.11
N ARG A 84 -5.26 8.10 19.05
CA ARG A 84 -4.12 7.95 19.99
C ARG A 84 -2.87 8.75 19.60
N ASP A 85 -2.78 9.31 18.40
CA ASP A 85 -1.57 9.99 17.92
C ASP A 85 -1.52 11.51 18.20
N THR A 86 -2.24 12.02 19.21
CA THR A 86 -2.11 13.41 19.68
C THR A 86 -1.20 13.56 20.90
N THR A 87 -0.27 12.64 21.16
CA THR A 87 0.71 12.80 22.26
C THR A 87 2.08 13.18 21.71
N PRO A 88 2.55 14.45 21.86
CA PRO A 88 3.91 14.81 21.53
C PRO A 88 4.81 14.35 22.67
N GLY A 89 5.56 13.27 22.45
CA GLY A 89 6.69 12.95 23.31
C GLY A 89 6.78 11.49 23.72
N ARG A 90 7.51 10.70 22.93
CA ARG A 90 8.38 9.68 23.54
C ARG A 90 9.56 9.38 22.63
N ARG A 91 10.64 10.14 22.79
CA ARG A 91 11.98 9.61 22.50
C ARG A 91 12.19 8.40 23.41
N LYS A 92 12.61 7.25 22.88
CA LYS A 92 13.63 6.39 23.50
C LYS A 92 14.07 5.25 22.55
N THR A 93 15.31 5.41 22.09
CA THR A 93 16.43 4.43 22.00
C THR A 93 16.23 3.10 21.25
N THR A 94 16.96 3.03 20.13
CA THR A 94 17.94 2.00 19.73
C THR A 94 17.76 0.57 20.24
N ASN A 95 17.49 -0.35 19.33
CA ASN A 95 18.15 -1.66 19.35
C ASN A 95 18.44 -2.16 17.92
N ARG A 96 19.59 -1.73 17.37
CA ARG A 96 20.20 -2.33 16.17
C ARG A 96 20.91 -3.62 16.62
N LEU A 97 20.31 -4.78 16.40
CA LEU A 97 20.95 -6.09 16.67
C LEU A 97 21.02 -6.99 15.42
N TRP A 98 21.36 -6.40 14.26
CA TRP A 98 21.47 -7.15 12.99
C TRP A 98 22.79 -6.81 12.28
N ALA A 99 23.85 -6.49 13.03
CA ALA A 99 25.19 -6.28 12.48
C ALA A 99 26.18 -7.27 13.12
N LYS A 100 26.74 -8.12 12.25
CA LYS A 100 27.90 -9.01 12.42
C LYS A 100 27.66 -10.30 13.22
N ALA A 101 27.45 -11.39 12.48
CA ALA A 101 28.19 -12.61 12.76
C ALA A 101 29.30 -12.70 11.71
N ALA A 102 30.52 -12.90 12.21
CA ALA A 102 31.74 -13.16 11.45
C ALA A 102 31.79 -14.61 10.96
#